data_AF-A0A8S1L9F9-F1
#
_entry.id   AF-A0A8S1L9F9-F1
#
_cell.length_a   1.000
_cell.length_b   1.000
_cell.length_c   1.000
_cell.angle_alpha   90.00
_cell.angle_beta   90.00
_cell.angle_gamma   90.00
#
_symmetry.space_group_name_H-M   'P 1'
#
loop_
_entity.id
_entity.type
_entity.pdbx_description
1 polymer ?
#
loop_
_entity_poly.entity_id
_entity_poly.type
_entity_poly.pdbx_seq_one_letter_code
_entity_poly.pdbx_strand_id
1 'polypeptide(L)'
;MARQSTATKKTQKVKKQTTKKVSKVIQKKVPKKVVKKVLPKKVVPAKKKVVPKKTQKQTVAKTAPVKKVVPKKAKVVPAKKQVSKKQNVKEQKDDKKKVLKPVTQKADATPKVPAKYAAYTLDQYQAYQKAIKEWSAKTNQQIKDNLRKNLQSMTGNKDELLNKIADGIVLGSIPRCPHCFGGRPKFNQATGTYFCVGYRDDTDFKFCNKAILNLDRTPWQL
;
A
#
# COMPACT_ATOMS: atom_id res chain seq x y z
N MET A 1 16.94 -52.25 -22.86
CA MET A 1 15.77 -52.62 -22.04
C MET A 1 14.75 -51.50 -22.09
N ALA A 2 13.67 -51.74 -22.82
CA ALA A 2 12.59 -50.80 -23.07
C ALA A 2 11.53 -50.89 -21.96
N ARG A 3 11.11 -49.74 -21.42
CA ARG A 3 9.81 -49.61 -20.76
C ARG A 3 9.18 -48.28 -21.15
N GLN A 4 8.39 -48.37 -22.21
CA GLN A 4 7.28 -47.46 -22.51
C GLN A 4 6.20 -47.67 -21.45
N SER A 5 5.60 -46.60 -20.94
CA SER A 5 4.26 -46.66 -20.36
C SER A 5 3.59 -45.29 -20.47
N THR A 6 2.83 -45.18 -21.55
CA THR A 6 1.77 -44.22 -21.83
C THR A 6 0.59 -44.42 -20.89
N ALA A 7 0.07 -43.36 -20.28
CA ALA A 7 -1.27 -43.37 -19.69
C ALA A 7 -1.97 -42.01 -19.87
N THR A 8 -2.69 -41.90 -20.98
CA THR A 8 -3.77 -40.96 -21.27
C THR A 8 -5.00 -41.24 -20.40
N LYS A 9 -5.59 -40.20 -19.77
CA LYS A 9 -6.99 -40.09 -19.31
C LYS A 9 -7.12 -38.75 -18.56
N LYS A 10 -8.15 -37.91 -18.64
CA LYS A 10 -9.48 -37.99 -19.24
C LYS A 10 -10.02 -36.55 -19.25
N THR A 11 -10.31 -35.98 -20.41
CA THR A 11 -10.88 -34.63 -20.56
C THR A 11 -12.33 -34.63 -20.08
N GLN A 12 -12.63 -34.02 -18.93
CA GLN A 12 -14.00 -33.80 -18.50
C GLN A 12 -14.56 -32.51 -19.12
N LYS A 13 -15.42 -32.69 -20.12
CA LYS A 13 -16.37 -31.69 -20.62
C LYS A 13 -17.37 -31.35 -19.50
N VAL A 14 -17.20 -30.22 -18.82
CA VAL A 14 -18.26 -29.67 -17.96
C VAL A 14 -19.14 -28.73 -18.79
N LYS A 15 -20.43 -29.07 -18.81
CA LYS A 15 -21.49 -28.42 -19.56
C LYS A 15 -21.71 -26.98 -19.11
N LYS A 16 -21.76 -26.09 -20.10
CA LYS A 16 -22.25 -24.70 -20.06
C LYS A 16 -23.70 -24.70 -19.54
N GLN A 17 -23.93 -24.18 -18.33
CA GLN A 17 -25.27 -23.78 -17.90
C GLN A 17 -25.38 -22.26 -17.96
N THR A 18 -25.94 -21.79 -19.06
CA THR A 18 -26.51 -20.45 -19.23
C THR A 18 -27.83 -20.37 -18.46
N THR A 19 -27.85 -19.71 -17.31
CA THR A 19 -29.09 -19.22 -16.70
C THR A 19 -29.19 -17.72 -16.92
N LYS A 20 -30.13 -17.34 -17.79
CA LYS A 20 -30.58 -15.97 -18.01
C LYS A 20 -31.21 -15.47 -16.71
N LYS A 21 -30.67 -14.41 -16.10
CA LYS A 21 -31.39 -13.64 -15.07
C LYS A 21 -31.60 -12.20 -15.53
N VAL A 22 -32.84 -12.02 -15.97
CA VAL A 22 -33.67 -10.81 -16.05
C VAL A 22 -33.06 -9.58 -15.36
N SER A 23 -32.65 -8.63 -16.19
CA SER A 23 -32.32 -7.25 -15.84
C SER A 23 -33.60 -6.48 -15.52
N LYS A 24 -33.86 -6.26 -14.23
CA LYS A 24 -34.90 -5.32 -13.78
C LYS A 24 -34.31 -3.91 -13.82
N VAL A 25 -34.60 -3.21 -14.92
CA VAL A 25 -34.25 -1.81 -15.16
C VAL A 25 -35.05 -0.93 -14.20
N ILE A 26 -34.41 -0.49 -13.11
CA ILE A 26 -34.95 0.56 -12.23
C ILE A 26 -34.31 1.87 -12.69
N GLN A 27 -35.06 2.63 -13.51
CA GLN A 27 -34.69 3.99 -13.89
C GLN A 27 -34.85 4.92 -12.69
N LYS A 28 -33.77 5.13 -11.93
CA LYS A 28 -33.71 6.26 -11.00
C LYS A 28 -33.57 7.55 -11.81
N LYS A 29 -34.62 8.36 -11.82
CA LYS A 29 -34.60 9.77 -12.24
C LYS A 29 -33.49 10.49 -11.47
N VAL A 30 -32.42 10.88 -12.17
CA VAL A 30 -31.40 11.78 -11.63
C VAL A 30 -31.87 13.22 -11.87
N PRO A 31 -31.95 14.07 -10.83
CA PRO A 31 -32.25 15.48 -11.01
C PRO A 31 -31.11 16.16 -11.79
N LYS A 32 -31.46 16.81 -12.92
CA LYS A 32 -30.59 17.69 -13.69
C LYS A 32 -30.02 18.78 -12.78
N LYS A 33 -28.79 18.60 -12.31
CA LYS A 33 -28.08 19.64 -11.56
C LYS A 33 -27.51 20.65 -12.56
N VAL A 34 -28.03 21.86 -12.45
CA VAL A 34 -27.69 23.07 -13.21
C VAL A 34 -26.16 23.23 -13.27
N VAL A 35 -25.60 23.17 -14.47
CA VAL A 35 -24.20 23.49 -14.75
C VAL A 35 -24.04 25.00 -14.66
N LYS A 36 -23.50 25.48 -13.54
CA LYS A 36 -23.05 26.86 -13.41
C LYS A 36 -21.80 27.02 -14.28
N LYS A 37 -21.97 27.69 -15.42
CA LYS A 37 -20.94 28.06 -16.39
C LYS A 37 -19.93 28.98 -15.70
N VAL A 38 -18.86 28.41 -15.15
CA VAL A 38 -17.73 29.19 -14.62
C VAL A 38 -16.79 29.49 -15.78
N LEU A 39 -16.70 30.78 -16.09
CA LEU A 39 -15.83 31.37 -17.11
C LEU A 39 -14.36 30.96 -16.87
N PRO A 40 -13.61 30.58 -17.92
CA PRO A 40 -12.17 30.32 -17.80
C PRO A 40 -11.43 31.63 -17.53
N LYS A 41 -10.81 31.72 -16.36
CA LYS A 41 -9.90 32.80 -15.99
C LYS A 41 -8.62 32.64 -16.82
N LYS A 42 -8.40 33.59 -17.73
CA LYS A 42 -7.25 33.73 -18.62
C LYS A 42 -5.96 33.80 -17.77
N VAL A 43 -5.19 32.72 -17.72
CA VAL A 43 -3.87 32.70 -17.08
C VAL A 43 -2.83 33.11 -18.12
N VAL A 44 -2.16 34.21 -17.82
CA VAL A 44 -1.07 34.80 -18.60
C VAL A 44 0.13 33.84 -18.63
N PRO A 45 0.78 33.59 -19.77
CA PRO A 45 1.96 32.74 -19.84
C PRO A 45 3.17 33.43 -19.17
N ALA A 46 3.65 32.84 -18.08
CA ALA A 46 4.91 33.21 -17.47
C ALA A 46 6.07 32.82 -18.41
N LYS A 47 6.86 33.82 -18.80
CA LYS A 47 8.08 33.71 -19.62
C LYS A 47 9.04 32.67 -19.02
N LYS A 48 9.27 31.57 -19.74
CA LYS A 48 10.36 30.62 -19.50
C LYS A 48 11.69 31.30 -19.83
N LYS A 49 12.51 31.59 -18.82
CA LYS A 49 13.93 31.92 -18.98
C LYS A 49 14.65 30.64 -19.40
N VAL A 50 15.14 30.62 -20.63
CA VAL A 50 16.06 29.60 -21.16
C VAL A 50 17.41 29.81 -20.49
N VAL A 51 17.90 28.80 -19.76
CA VAL A 51 19.30 28.74 -19.29
C VAL A 51 19.99 27.66 -20.12
N PRO A 52 21.09 27.98 -20.83
CA PRO A 52 21.80 27.01 -21.65
C PRO A 52 22.54 25.99 -20.78
N LYS A 53 22.26 24.71 -21.01
CA LYS A 53 22.94 23.57 -20.40
C LYS A 53 24.28 23.38 -21.12
N LYS A 54 25.36 23.84 -20.48
CA LYS A 54 26.75 23.67 -20.94
C LYS A 54 27.13 22.20 -20.78
N THR A 55 27.41 21.55 -21.91
CA THR A 55 28.00 20.22 -22.02
C THR A 55 29.42 20.25 -21.46
N GLN A 56 29.73 19.44 -20.44
CA GLN A 56 31.10 19.12 -20.08
C GLN A 56 31.30 17.60 -20.14
N LYS A 57 32.03 17.23 -21.17
CA LYS A 57 32.71 15.96 -21.44
C LYS A 57 34.09 16.09 -20.79
N GLN A 58 34.52 15.12 -19.97
CA GLN A 58 35.92 14.68 -19.72
C GLN A 58 35.98 13.85 -18.42
N THR A 59 36.24 12.54 -18.51
CA THR A 59 37.54 11.82 -18.43
C THR A 59 38.11 11.65 -17.02
N VAL A 60 38.12 10.39 -16.59
CA VAL A 60 39.12 9.64 -15.81
C VAL A 60 40.24 10.44 -15.12
N ALA A 61 40.36 10.33 -13.79
CA ALA A 61 41.52 9.72 -13.12
C ALA A 61 41.52 9.96 -11.58
N LYS A 62 41.87 8.87 -10.90
CA LYS A 62 42.36 8.72 -9.52
C LYS A 62 43.25 9.88 -9.04
N THR A 63 42.94 10.46 -7.87
CA THR A 63 43.91 10.83 -6.80
C THR A 63 43.18 11.49 -5.62
N ALA A 64 43.50 11.06 -4.41
CA ALA A 64 43.27 11.76 -3.14
C ALA A 64 44.65 12.27 -2.64
N PRO A 65 44.77 13.02 -1.53
CA PRO A 65 43.85 13.96 -0.87
C PRO A 65 44.51 15.35 -0.65
N VAL A 66 43.77 16.46 -0.72
CA VAL A 66 44.25 17.75 -0.20
C VAL A 66 43.15 18.46 0.59
N LYS A 67 43.42 18.63 1.89
CA LYS A 67 42.70 19.53 2.80
C LYS A 67 42.76 20.95 2.23
N LYS A 68 41.61 21.53 1.89
CA LYS A 68 41.49 22.98 1.66
C LYS A 68 40.38 23.56 2.54
N VAL A 69 40.86 24.27 3.54
CA VAL A 69 40.15 25.18 4.44
C VAL A 69 39.51 26.29 3.61
N VAL A 70 38.18 26.47 3.72
CA VAL A 70 37.43 27.61 3.16
C VAL A 70 36.30 27.98 4.15
N PRO A 71 36.00 29.28 4.36
CA PRO A 71 35.61 29.80 5.67
C PRO A 71 34.11 29.74 5.99
N LYS A 72 33.84 29.76 7.29
CA LYS A 72 32.56 30.03 7.96
C LYS A 72 31.91 31.30 7.39
N LYS A 73 30.86 31.13 6.57
CA LYS A 73 29.81 32.15 6.42
C LYS A 73 28.74 31.90 7.47
N ALA A 74 28.80 32.71 8.53
CA ALA A 74 27.75 32.86 9.52
C ALA A 74 26.47 33.30 8.81
N LYS A 75 25.47 32.41 8.76
CA LYS A 75 24.12 32.76 8.36
C LYS A 75 23.31 32.98 9.63
N VAL A 76 22.96 34.24 9.81
CA VAL A 76 22.12 34.80 10.87
C VAL A 76 20.89 33.92 11.09
N VAL A 77 20.77 33.43 12.32
CA VAL A 77 19.64 32.63 12.82
C VAL A 77 18.56 33.62 13.27
N PRO A 78 17.35 33.62 12.68
CA PRO A 78 16.23 34.36 13.25
C PRO A 78 15.79 33.70 14.57
N ALA A 79 15.63 34.55 15.57
CA ALA A 79 15.39 34.23 16.96
C ALA A 79 14.20 33.27 17.18
N LYS A 80 14.46 32.28 18.04
CA LYS A 80 13.49 31.36 18.62
C LYS A 80 12.44 32.14 19.40
N LYS A 81 11.18 32.13 18.94
CA LYS A 81 10.03 32.42 19.78
C LYS A 81 9.74 31.18 20.63
N GLN A 82 10.34 31.14 21.81
CA GLN A 82 9.99 30.22 22.88
C GLN A 82 8.51 30.41 23.24
N VAL A 83 7.67 29.45 22.89
CA VAL A 83 6.34 29.30 23.50
C VAL A 83 6.47 28.17 24.50
N SER A 84 6.60 28.57 25.77
CA SER A 84 6.53 27.74 26.96
C SER A 84 5.15 27.09 27.05
N LYS A 85 5.07 25.83 26.61
CA LYS A 85 3.88 25.00 26.84
C LYS A 85 3.95 24.43 28.26
N LYS A 86 3.26 25.11 29.16
CA LYS A 86 2.95 24.68 30.54
C LYS A 86 2.59 23.19 30.58
N GLN A 87 3.43 22.42 31.27
CA GLN A 87 3.06 21.11 31.80
C GLN A 87 1.99 21.33 32.87
N ASN A 88 0.77 20.86 32.58
CA ASN A 88 -0.25 20.65 33.60
C ASN A 88 -0.25 19.15 33.88
N VAL A 89 0.64 18.73 34.79
CA VAL A 89 0.58 17.42 35.44
C VAL A 89 -0.48 17.55 36.52
N LYS A 90 -1.71 17.16 36.17
CA LYS A 90 -2.75 16.94 37.16
C LYS A 90 -2.63 15.49 37.62
N GLU A 91 -1.90 15.30 38.71
CA GLU A 91 -2.03 14.13 39.55
C GLU A 91 -3.51 13.94 39.90
N GLN A 92 -4.06 12.78 39.56
CA GLN A 92 -5.26 12.26 40.18
C GLN A 92 -4.86 10.96 40.90
N LYS A 93 -4.57 11.12 42.19
CA LYS A 93 -4.96 10.14 43.21
C LYS A 93 -6.49 10.09 43.22
N ASP A 94 -7.05 8.89 43.18
CA ASP A 94 -7.96 8.45 44.24
C ASP A 94 -8.36 6.99 44.01
N ASP A 95 -7.93 6.19 44.97
CA ASP A 95 -8.37 4.84 45.27
C ASP A 95 -9.90 4.71 45.26
N LYS A 96 -10.43 3.93 44.31
CA LYS A 96 -11.71 3.26 44.51
C LYS A 96 -11.63 1.84 44.01
N LYS A 97 -11.19 0.97 44.92
CA LYS A 97 -11.21 -0.50 44.89
C LYS A 97 -12.65 -0.98 44.61
N LYS A 98 -13.04 -0.98 43.34
CA LYS A 98 -14.31 -1.53 42.87
C LYS A 98 -14.13 -3.04 42.75
N VAL A 99 -14.72 -3.76 43.70
CA VAL A 99 -14.82 -5.23 43.73
C VAL A 99 -15.36 -5.72 42.39
N LEU A 100 -14.46 -6.31 41.59
CA LEU A 100 -14.76 -6.90 40.30
C LEU A 100 -15.61 -8.15 40.54
N LYS A 101 -16.87 -8.09 40.14
CA LYS A 101 -17.72 -9.28 40.01
C LYS A 101 -17.03 -10.28 39.08
N PRO A 102 -17.03 -11.59 39.39
CA PRO A 102 -16.45 -12.61 38.52
C PRO A 102 -17.16 -12.58 37.17
N VAL A 103 -16.45 -12.08 36.15
CA VAL A 103 -16.91 -12.10 34.77
C VAL A 103 -16.85 -13.57 34.35
N THR A 104 -18.01 -14.21 34.37
CA THR A 104 -18.22 -15.52 33.76
C THR A 104 -17.79 -15.43 32.30
N GLN A 105 -16.67 -16.07 31.99
CA GLN A 105 -16.15 -16.20 30.64
C GLN A 105 -17.16 -17.03 29.85
N LYS A 106 -18.04 -16.36 29.10
CA LYS A 106 -18.96 -17.02 28.18
C LYS A 106 -18.13 -17.78 27.15
N ALA A 107 -18.19 -19.10 27.24
CA ALA A 107 -17.52 -20.03 26.36
C ALA A 107 -17.93 -19.77 24.89
N ASP A 108 -16.89 -19.68 24.06
CA ASP A 108 -16.82 -20.03 22.65
C ASP A 108 -17.90 -19.48 21.70
N ALA A 109 -17.91 -18.15 21.58
CA ALA A 109 -18.19 -17.56 20.28
C ALA A 109 -17.02 -17.92 19.34
N THR A 110 -17.24 -18.92 18.47
CA THR A 110 -16.30 -19.27 17.38
C THR A 110 -15.72 -17.99 16.77
N PRO A 111 -14.38 -17.82 16.74
CA PRO A 111 -13.75 -16.56 16.37
C PRO A 111 -14.14 -16.20 14.93
N LYS A 112 -15.09 -15.28 14.80
CA LYS A 112 -15.62 -14.86 13.51
C LYS A 112 -14.66 -13.84 12.90
N VAL A 113 -14.10 -14.18 11.74
CA VAL A 113 -13.27 -13.25 10.98
C VAL A 113 -14.11 -12.02 10.61
N PRO A 114 -13.63 -10.78 10.85
CA PRO A 114 -14.40 -9.59 10.50
C PRO A 114 -14.68 -9.56 8.99
N ALA A 115 -15.85 -9.06 8.58
CA ALA A 115 -16.26 -9.03 7.16
C ALA A 115 -15.26 -8.32 6.23
N LYS A 116 -14.43 -7.41 6.76
CA LYS A 116 -13.35 -6.74 6.02
C LYS A 116 -12.24 -7.68 5.56
N TYR A 117 -12.06 -8.81 6.25
CA TYR A 117 -11.02 -9.81 6.02
C TYR A 117 -11.63 -11.13 5.54
N ALA A 118 -12.78 -11.08 4.85
CA ALA A 118 -13.49 -12.27 4.38
C ALA A 118 -12.66 -13.14 3.42
N ALA A 119 -11.61 -12.59 2.81
CA ALA A 119 -10.69 -13.35 1.94
C ALA A 119 -9.66 -14.20 2.70
N TYR A 120 -9.52 -14.05 4.02
CA TYR A 120 -8.55 -14.80 4.83
C TYR A 120 -9.21 -16.01 5.48
N THR A 121 -8.46 -17.10 5.57
CA THR A 121 -8.80 -18.19 6.49
C THR A 121 -8.54 -17.78 7.93
N LEU A 122 -9.12 -18.50 8.90
CA LEU A 122 -8.96 -18.17 10.33
C LEU A 122 -7.48 -18.18 10.76
N ASP A 123 -6.71 -19.17 10.31
CA ASP A 123 -5.28 -19.31 10.61
C ASP A 123 -4.47 -18.16 9.99
N GLN A 124 -4.72 -17.85 8.72
CA GLN A 124 -4.12 -16.70 8.03
C GLN A 124 -4.41 -15.37 8.73
N TYR A 125 -5.64 -15.19 9.25
CA TYR A 125 -6.00 -13.98 9.98
C TYR A 125 -5.25 -13.87 11.31
N GLN A 126 -5.03 -14.99 12.02
CA GLN A 126 -4.20 -14.99 13.23
C GLN A 126 -2.73 -14.65 12.91
N ALA A 127 -2.17 -15.22 11.84
CA ALA A 127 -0.83 -14.89 11.38
C ALA A 127 -0.70 -13.40 11.01
N TYR A 128 -1.72 -12.84 10.34
CA TYR A 128 -1.81 -11.42 10.01
C TYR A 128 -1.75 -10.54 11.27
N GLN A 129 -2.55 -10.87 12.30
CA GLN A 129 -2.53 -10.12 13.56
C GLN A 129 -1.19 -10.21 14.30
N LYS A 130 -0.54 -11.38 14.30
CA LYS A 130 0.80 -11.57 14.89
C LYS A 130 1.84 -10.71 14.17
N ALA A 131 1.84 -10.73 12.84
CA ALA A 131 2.73 -9.91 12.02
C ALA A 131 2.55 -8.41 12.28
N ILE A 132 1.31 -7.92 12.41
CA ILE A 132 1.06 -6.51 12.75
C ILE A 132 1.70 -6.16 14.10
N LYS A 133 1.49 -7.00 15.14
CA LYS A 133 2.06 -6.76 16.47
C LYS A 133 3.58 -6.70 16.43
N GLU A 134 4.22 -7.67 15.77
CA GLU A 134 5.68 -7.72 15.65
C GLU A 134 6.25 -6.50 14.91
N TRP A 135 5.66 -6.15 13.76
CA TRP A 135 6.16 -5.05 12.93
C TRP A 135 5.79 -3.67 13.47
N SER A 136 4.77 -3.55 14.33
CA SER A 136 4.39 -2.28 14.96
C SER A 136 5.51 -1.68 15.82
N ALA A 137 6.32 -2.54 16.44
CA ALA A 137 7.47 -2.17 17.26
C ALA A 137 8.68 -1.67 16.43
N LYS A 138 8.73 -2.00 15.14
CA LYS A 138 9.83 -1.60 14.24
C LYS A 138 9.68 -0.14 13.79
N THR A 139 10.79 0.47 13.39
CA THR A 139 10.80 1.85 12.90
C THR A 139 10.21 1.94 11.49
N ASN A 140 9.69 3.12 11.11
CA ASN A 140 9.11 3.33 9.78
C ASN A 140 10.14 3.11 8.66
N GLN A 141 11.43 3.36 8.91
CA GLN A 141 12.49 3.08 7.93
C GLN A 141 12.66 1.56 7.71
N GLN A 142 12.72 0.76 8.78
CA GLN A 142 12.81 -0.70 8.69
C GLN A 142 11.63 -1.32 7.94
N ILE A 143 10.40 -0.84 8.22
CA ILE A 143 9.18 -1.24 7.51
C ILE A 143 9.31 -0.95 6.01
N LYS A 144 9.76 0.26 5.67
CA LYS A 144 9.97 0.70 4.29
C LYS A 144 11.05 -0.11 3.56
N ASP A 145 12.15 -0.43 4.23
CA ASP A 145 13.23 -1.22 3.65
C ASP A 145 12.80 -2.67 3.40
N ASN A 146 12.03 -3.30 4.30
CA ASN A 146 11.48 -4.63 4.08
C ASN A 146 10.47 -4.65 2.91
N LEU A 147 9.63 -3.62 2.78
CA LEU A 147 8.76 -3.45 1.60
C LEU A 147 9.58 -3.26 0.31
N ARG A 148 10.73 -2.58 0.36
CA ARG A 148 11.60 -2.40 -0.80
C ARG A 148 12.22 -3.72 -1.28
N LYS A 149 12.70 -4.56 -0.35
CA LYS A 149 13.22 -5.91 -0.66
C LYS A 149 12.20 -6.75 -1.42
N ASN A 150 10.95 -6.72 -0.95
CA ASN A 150 9.84 -7.46 -1.56
C ASN A 150 9.22 -6.76 -2.78
N LEU A 151 9.84 -5.70 -3.30
CA LEU A 151 9.32 -4.91 -4.41
C LEU A 151 7.86 -4.44 -4.18
N GLN A 152 7.50 -4.02 -2.98
CA GLN A 152 6.17 -3.48 -2.66
C GLN A 152 6.15 -1.95 -2.61
N SER A 153 4.96 -1.37 -2.66
CA SER A 153 4.81 0.09 -2.57
C SER A 153 5.06 0.61 -1.15
N MET A 154 6.02 1.53 -1.04
CA MET A 154 6.46 2.19 0.21
C MET A 154 5.65 3.43 0.58
N THR A 155 4.60 3.75 -0.17
CA THR A 155 3.73 4.91 0.07
C THR A 155 2.59 4.56 1.02
N GLY A 156 2.18 5.53 1.85
CA GLY A 156 1.05 5.38 2.78
C GLY A 156 1.41 5.73 4.22
N ASN A 157 0.41 5.65 5.09
CA ASN A 157 0.58 5.82 6.54
C ASN A 157 1.24 4.57 7.16
N LYS A 158 1.78 4.70 8.39
CA LYS A 158 2.44 3.56 9.07
C LYS A 158 1.52 2.33 9.14
N ASP A 159 0.24 2.52 9.45
CA ASP A 159 -0.73 1.42 9.55
C ASP A 159 -0.98 0.75 8.19
N GLU A 160 -1.03 1.51 7.10
CA GLU A 160 -1.16 0.95 5.74
C GLU A 160 0.08 0.16 5.34
N LEU A 161 1.28 0.61 5.74
CA LEU A 161 2.52 -0.12 5.51
C LEU A 161 2.58 -1.42 6.33
N LEU A 162 2.12 -1.40 7.58
CA LEU A 162 2.00 -2.60 8.42
C LEU A 162 1.03 -3.62 7.81
N ASN A 163 -0.13 -3.17 7.34
CA ASN A 163 -1.11 -4.05 6.67
C ASN A 163 -0.50 -4.70 5.42
N LYS A 164 0.28 -3.96 4.62
CA LYS A 164 0.98 -4.52 3.45
C LYS A 164 2.02 -5.58 3.82
N ILE A 165 2.80 -5.35 4.88
CA ILE A 165 3.78 -6.34 5.35
C ILE A 165 3.07 -7.58 5.88
N ALA A 166 2.03 -7.41 6.70
CA ALA A 166 1.27 -8.53 7.23
C ALA A 166 0.59 -9.35 6.12
N ASP A 167 -0.01 -8.69 5.12
CA ASP A 167 -0.54 -9.34 3.92
C ASP A 167 0.54 -10.09 3.13
N GLY A 168 1.72 -9.47 3.04
CA GLY A 168 2.90 -10.02 2.39
C GLY A 168 3.42 -11.29 3.07
N ILE A 169 3.50 -11.29 4.40
CA ILE A 169 3.97 -12.44 5.18
C ILE A 169 3.00 -13.61 5.08
N VAL A 170 1.69 -13.35 5.11
CA VAL A 170 0.67 -14.40 5.12
C VAL A 170 0.43 -15.02 3.75
N LEU A 171 0.37 -14.20 2.70
CA LEU A 171 0.00 -14.65 1.36
C LEU A 171 1.16 -14.61 0.35
N GLY A 172 2.27 -13.95 0.69
CA GLY A 172 3.37 -13.67 -0.23
C GLY A 172 3.33 -12.27 -0.85
N SER A 173 4.43 -11.90 -1.50
CA SER A 173 4.59 -10.63 -2.20
C SER A 173 3.77 -10.61 -3.50
N ILE A 174 3.13 -9.48 -3.77
CA ILE A 174 2.30 -9.23 -4.94
C ILE A 174 3.21 -8.87 -6.13
N PRO A 175 3.27 -9.67 -7.21
CA PRO A 175 4.08 -9.35 -8.37
C PRO A 175 3.55 -8.13 -9.13
N ARG A 176 4.26 -7.73 -10.18
CA ARG A 176 3.80 -6.70 -11.11
C ARG A 176 2.55 -7.17 -11.86
N CYS A 177 1.73 -6.23 -12.28
CA CYS A 177 0.51 -6.52 -13.02
C CYS A 177 0.84 -7.23 -14.36
N PRO A 178 0.26 -8.41 -14.66
CA PRO A 178 0.54 -9.15 -15.88
C PRO A 178 0.00 -8.45 -17.15
N HIS A 179 -0.88 -7.45 -17.00
CA HIS A 179 -1.46 -6.76 -18.14
C HIS A 179 -0.73 -5.49 -18.56
N CYS A 180 -0.17 -4.74 -17.61
CA CYS A 180 0.53 -3.49 -17.91
C CYS A 180 2.02 -3.52 -17.55
N PHE A 181 2.49 -4.57 -16.88
CA PHE A 181 3.89 -4.84 -16.48
C PHE A 181 4.57 -3.78 -15.59
N GLY A 182 4.05 -2.56 -15.52
CA GLY A 182 4.54 -1.50 -14.63
C GLY A 182 3.71 -1.34 -13.36
N GLY A 183 2.40 -1.64 -13.42
CA GLY A 183 1.48 -1.41 -12.32
C GLY A 183 1.67 -2.37 -11.15
N ARG A 184 1.37 -1.88 -9.93
CA ARG A 184 1.35 -2.68 -8.70
C ARG A 184 -0.10 -2.88 -8.25
N PRO A 185 -0.67 -4.09 -8.42
CA PRO A 185 -2.06 -4.34 -8.01
C PRO A 185 -2.26 -4.14 -6.51
N LYS A 186 -3.39 -3.55 -6.12
CA LYS A 186 -3.82 -3.44 -4.72
C LYS A 186 -4.73 -4.60 -4.38
N PHE A 187 -4.44 -5.32 -3.29
CA PHE A 187 -5.30 -6.41 -2.81
C PHE A 187 -6.49 -5.86 -2.03
N ASN A 188 -7.70 -6.33 -2.34
CA ASN A 188 -8.91 -6.00 -1.60
C ASN A 188 -9.27 -7.16 -0.66
N GLN A 189 -8.97 -6.99 0.62
CA GLN A 189 -9.13 -7.98 1.69
C GLN A 189 -10.58 -8.49 1.88
N ALA A 190 -11.58 -7.69 1.49
CA ALA A 190 -12.99 -8.05 1.62
C ALA A 190 -13.46 -8.97 0.49
N THR A 191 -12.90 -8.79 -0.72
CA THR A 191 -13.35 -9.51 -1.93
C THR A 191 -12.37 -10.57 -2.39
N GLY A 192 -11.11 -10.51 -1.93
CA GLY A 192 -10.02 -11.36 -2.42
C GLY A 192 -9.53 -10.98 -3.82
N THR A 193 -9.99 -9.87 -4.39
CA THR A 193 -9.62 -9.45 -5.75
C THR A 193 -8.48 -8.43 -5.75
N TYR A 194 -7.68 -8.42 -6.81
CA TYR A 194 -6.61 -7.43 -7.00
C TYR A 194 -7.06 -6.37 -8.00
N PHE A 195 -6.78 -5.11 -7.70
CA PHE A 195 -7.12 -3.99 -8.58
C PHE A 195 -5.87 -3.22 -9.00
N CYS A 196 -5.58 -3.17 -10.30
CA CYS A 196 -4.44 -2.43 -10.84
C CYS A 196 -4.84 -1.00 -11.21
N VAL A 197 -4.32 -0.01 -10.49
CA VAL A 197 -4.60 1.41 -10.80
C VAL A 197 -3.87 1.87 -12.08
N GLY A 198 -2.69 1.33 -12.33
CA GLY A 198 -1.81 1.78 -13.43
C GLY A 198 -0.39 2.02 -12.95
N TYR A 199 0.41 2.67 -13.78
CA TYR A 199 1.76 3.11 -13.44
C TYR A 199 2.10 4.42 -14.16
N ARG A 200 3.13 5.11 -13.68
CA ARG A 200 3.67 6.30 -14.34
C ARG A 200 4.84 5.88 -15.22
N ASP A 201 4.76 6.24 -16.49
CA ASP A 201 5.81 6.02 -17.50
C ASP A 201 6.38 7.39 -17.87
N ASP A 202 7.54 7.71 -17.32
CA ASP A 202 8.21 9.01 -17.42
C ASP A 202 7.32 10.23 -17.06
N THR A 203 6.66 10.80 -18.06
CA THR A 203 5.81 12.00 -17.94
C THR A 203 4.34 11.67 -17.77
N ASP A 204 3.88 10.52 -18.25
CA ASP A 204 2.46 10.21 -18.42
C ASP A 204 1.99 9.08 -17.50
N PHE A 205 0.77 9.21 -16.97
CA PHE A 205 0.16 8.16 -16.15
C PHE A 205 -0.63 7.20 -17.04
N LYS A 206 -0.17 5.95 -17.15
CA LYS A 206 -0.86 4.89 -17.88
C LYS A 206 -1.84 4.17 -16.95
N PHE A 207 -3.12 4.50 -17.10
CA PHE A 207 -4.21 3.84 -16.38
C PHE A 207 -4.40 2.40 -16.86
N CYS A 208 -4.50 1.46 -15.93
CA CYS A 208 -4.75 0.05 -16.25
C CYS A 208 -6.20 -0.36 -15.89
N ASN A 209 -6.64 -0.06 -14.67
CA ASN A 209 -7.97 -0.34 -14.12
C ASN A 209 -8.48 -1.79 -14.26
N LYS A 210 -7.58 -2.76 -14.49
CA LYS A 210 -7.95 -4.17 -14.58
C LYS A 210 -8.08 -4.80 -13.20
N ALA A 211 -9.15 -5.55 -13.00
CA ALA A 211 -9.34 -6.43 -11.85
C ALA A 211 -8.77 -7.81 -12.17
N ILE A 212 -7.99 -8.38 -11.26
CA ILE A 212 -7.34 -9.68 -11.40
C ILE A 212 -7.86 -10.56 -10.27
N LEU A 213 -8.34 -11.75 -10.60
CA LEU A 213 -8.89 -12.71 -9.64
C LEU A 213 -7.78 -13.55 -9.01
N ASN A 214 -6.93 -14.15 -9.86
CA ASN A 214 -5.85 -15.02 -9.43
C ASN A 214 -4.52 -14.39 -9.85
N LEU A 215 -3.59 -14.30 -8.89
CA LEU A 215 -2.27 -13.73 -9.09
C LEU A 215 -1.26 -14.59 -8.35
N ASP A 216 -0.28 -15.14 -9.07
CA ASP A 216 0.77 -15.97 -8.49
C ASP A 216 1.70 -15.11 -7.64
N ARG A 217 1.61 -15.27 -6.32
CA ARG A 217 2.44 -14.52 -5.37
C ARG A 217 3.80 -15.17 -5.20
N THR A 218 4.84 -14.36 -5.09
CA THR A 218 6.17 -14.85 -4.73
C THR A 218 6.29 -14.97 -3.22
N PRO A 219 7.05 -15.94 -2.68
CA PRO A 219 7.26 -16.06 -1.24
C PRO A 219 7.87 -14.78 -0.66
N TRP A 220 7.46 -14.42 0.56
CA TRP A 220 7.94 -13.21 1.23
C TRP A 220 9.38 -13.37 1.72
N GLN A 221 10.21 -12.35 1.51
CA GLN A 221 11.58 -12.30 2.00
C GLN A 221 11.64 -11.44 3.27
N LEU A 222 12.08 -12.04 4.38
CA LEU A 222 12.23 -11.35 5.68
C LEU A 222 13.55 -10.54 5.75
#